data_AF-A0A179HH28-F1
#
_entry.id   AF-A0A179HH28-F1
#
_cell.length_a   1.000
_cell.length_b   1.000
_cell.length_c   1.000
_cell.angle_alpha   90.00
_cell.angle_beta   90.00
_cell.angle_gamma   90.00
#
_symmetry.space_group_name_H-M   'P 1'
#
loop_
_entity.id
_entity.type
_entity.pdbx_description
1 polymer ?
#
loop_
_entity_poly.entity_id
_entity_poly.type
_entity_poly.pdbx_seq_one_letter_code
_entity_poly.pdbx_strand_id
1 'polypeptide(L)'
;MLAWKALPEAQRRDSPSPRPLLISFECTPTFTLGRRQDDLAPAQAAHLQQPLAVRLRSGSDERLVPVVRKTNRGGLTTYHGPGQLVLWPVVDMHSPLYARYGVASYAGHLEATTQRLLATRFGVGASTVRDEPGVWVDAAGDRPRKIAALGVHHRRYVTALGLALNVDLPVEGGEEANPWARFVPCGLEGKAVTSVAAEAGGRLDARWDARELAAEWARLFEQGMLDETKRTIDGLRR
;
A
#
# COMPACT_ATOMS: atom_id res chain seq x y z
N MET A 1 -20.28 8.60 -5.77
CA MET A 1 -20.37 7.19 -6.18
C MET A 1 -21.59 6.47 -5.59
N LEU A 2 -21.76 6.41 -4.26
CA LEU A 2 -22.89 5.68 -3.65
C LEU A 2 -24.27 6.23 -4.03
N ALA A 3 -24.42 7.56 -4.14
CA ALA A 3 -25.66 8.20 -4.60
C ALA A 3 -26.04 7.74 -6.03
N TRP A 4 -25.07 7.74 -6.96
CA TRP A 4 -25.30 7.25 -8.32
C TRP A 4 -25.71 5.77 -8.34
N LYS A 5 -25.12 4.92 -7.48
CA LYS A 5 -25.51 3.50 -7.37
C LYS A 5 -26.90 3.28 -6.80
N ALA A 6 -27.45 4.24 -6.06
CA ALA A 6 -28.80 4.15 -5.52
C ALA A 6 -29.87 4.52 -6.56
N LEU A 7 -29.48 5.10 -7.71
CA LEU A 7 -30.39 5.43 -8.79
C LEU A 7 -30.98 4.15 -9.43
N PRO A 8 -32.26 4.18 -9.85
CA PRO A 8 -32.84 3.15 -10.70
C PRO A 8 -31.98 2.90 -11.95
N GLU A 9 -31.98 1.67 -12.48
CA GLU A 9 -31.13 1.32 -13.62
C GLU A 9 -31.34 2.23 -14.83
N ALA A 10 -32.60 2.60 -15.14
CA ALA A 10 -32.92 3.54 -16.21
C ALA A 10 -32.21 4.89 -16.02
N GLN A 11 -32.29 5.47 -14.82
CA GLN A 11 -31.65 6.76 -14.52
C GLN A 11 -30.11 6.68 -14.50
N ARG A 12 -29.54 5.50 -14.20
CA ARG A 12 -28.09 5.29 -14.27
C ARG A 12 -27.55 5.30 -15.69
N ARG A 13 -28.36 4.87 -16.68
CA ARG A 13 -27.97 4.93 -18.10
C ARG A 13 -27.85 6.37 -18.59
N ASP A 14 -28.71 7.25 -18.08
CA ASP A 14 -28.78 8.65 -18.48
C ASP A 14 -27.89 9.58 -17.62
N SER A 15 -27.28 9.05 -16.55
CA SER A 15 -26.42 9.81 -15.64
C SER A 15 -24.94 9.42 -15.82
N PRO A 16 -24.01 10.40 -15.82
CA PRO A 16 -22.58 10.10 -15.98
C PRO A 16 -22.09 9.17 -14.86
N SER A 17 -21.44 8.07 -15.26
CA SER A 17 -20.89 7.10 -14.31
C SER A 17 -19.78 7.75 -13.47
N PRO A 18 -19.74 7.54 -12.14
CA PRO A 18 -18.71 8.09 -11.28
C PRO A 18 -17.32 7.60 -11.69
N ARG A 19 -16.35 8.52 -11.79
CA ARG A 19 -14.95 8.16 -11.97
C ARG A 19 -14.34 7.62 -10.67
N PRO A 20 -13.28 6.80 -10.77
CA PRO A 20 -12.45 6.41 -9.63
C PRO A 20 -11.99 7.62 -8.82
N LEU A 21 -11.91 7.45 -7.50
CA LEU A 21 -11.30 8.41 -6.60
C LEU A 21 -10.12 7.73 -5.90
N LEU A 22 -8.97 8.39 -5.86
CA LEU A 22 -7.86 7.95 -5.02
C LEU A 22 -7.88 8.77 -3.72
N ILE A 23 -7.96 8.08 -2.59
CA ILE A 23 -7.63 8.65 -1.28
C ILE A 23 -6.18 8.30 -0.99
N SER A 24 -5.33 9.32 -0.81
CA SER A 24 -3.92 9.14 -0.50
C SER A 24 -3.51 9.96 0.72
N PHE A 25 -2.71 9.37 1.61
CA PHE A 25 -2.25 10.02 2.83
C PHE A 25 -1.06 9.28 3.43
N GLU A 26 -0.42 9.93 4.41
CA GLU A 26 0.52 9.31 5.33
C GLU A 26 -0.12 9.23 6.72
N CYS A 27 0.28 8.23 7.50
CA CYS A 27 -0.23 8.05 8.85
C CYS A 27 0.72 8.66 9.88
N THR A 28 0.17 9.12 11.00
CA THR A 28 0.97 9.19 12.23
C THR A 28 1.38 7.77 12.65
N PRO A 29 2.53 7.59 13.32
CA PRO A 29 3.02 6.27 13.73
C PRO A 29 1.94 5.43 14.43
N THR A 30 1.54 4.34 13.80
CA THR A 30 0.40 3.52 14.24
C THR A 30 0.70 2.05 13.98
N PHE A 31 0.71 1.26 15.05
CA PHE A 31 0.60 -0.19 14.96
C PHE A 31 -0.87 -0.57 14.91
N THR A 32 -1.27 -1.28 13.87
CA THR A 32 -2.62 -1.86 13.81
C THR A 32 -2.56 -3.35 14.11
N LEU A 33 -3.50 -3.82 14.92
CA LEU A 33 -3.71 -5.24 15.20
C LEU A 33 -4.89 -5.72 14.35
N GLY A 34 -4.66 -6.71 13.50
CA GLY A 34 -5.71 -7.30 12.68
C GLY A 34 -6.56 -8.32 13.45
N ARG A 35 -7.61 -8.84 12.82
CA ARG A 35 -8.57 -9.79 13.45
C ARG A 35 -7.95 -11.11 13.92
N ARG A 36 -6.80 -11.51 13.36
CA ARG A 36 -6.09 -12.74 13.76
C ARG A 36 -5.07 -12.50 14.87
N GLN A 37 -4.86 -11.25 15.26
CA GLN A 37 -3.90 -10.88 16.29
C GLN A 37 -4.58 -10.98 17.65
N ASP A 38 -4.01 -11.80 18.52
CA ASP A 38 -4.40 -11.85 19.92
C ASP A 38 -4.15 -10.50 20.60
N ASP A 39 -4.92 -10.22 21.64
CA ASP A 39 -4.73 -9.01 22.42
C ASP A 39 -3.34 -9.01 23.05
N LEU A 40 -2.64 -7.88 22.90
CA LEU A 40 -1.30 -7.70 23.43
C LEU A 40 -1.36 -7.58 24.95
N ALA A 41 -0.42 -8.22 25.63
CA ALA A 41 -0.19 -7.95 27.05
C ALA A 41 0.20 -6.46 27.25
N PRO A 42 -0.09 -5.85 28.40
CA PRO A 42 0.23 -4.44 28.65
C PRO A 42 1.70 -4.08 28.38
N ALA A 43 2.64 -4.97 28.73
CA ALA A 43 4.06 -4.77 28.48
C ALA A 43 4.40 -4.76 26.97
N GLN A 44 3.76 -5.65 26.18
CA GLN A 44 3.96 -5.69 24.73
C GLN A 44 3.39 -4.43 24.05
N ALA A 45 2.20 -3.98 24.48
CA ALA A 45 1.62 -2.73 23.99
C ALA A 45 2.52 -1.54 24.34
N ALA A 46 2.99 -1.44 25.59
CA ALA A 46 3.89 -0.38 26.04
C ALA A 46 5.24 -0.38 25.29
N HIS A 47 5.72 -1.56 24.89
CA HIS A 47 6.90 -1.70 24.06
C HIS A 47 6.70 -1.12 22.65
N LEU A 48 5.58 -1.45 21.99
CA LEU A 48 5.23 -0.87 20.67
C LEU A 48 5.11 0.67 20.73
N GLN A 49 4.64 1.20 21.85
CA GLN A 49 4.41 2.62 22.08
C GLN A 49 5.64 3.39 22.61
N GLN A 50 6.83 2.79 22.64
CA GLN A 50 8.05 3.54 22.97
C GLN A 50 8.29 4.67 21.94
N PRO A 51 8.97 5.77 22.30
CA PRO A 51 9.29 6.82 21.35
C PRO A 51 10.08 6.27 20.15
N LEU A 52 9.74 6.71 18.94
CA LEU A 52 10.36 6.33 17.66
C LEU A 52 11.01 7.57 17.04
N ALA A 53 12.30 7.47 16.71
CA ALA A 53 13.01 8.47 15.93
C ALA A 53 12.70 8.28 14.45
N VAL A 54 11.86 9.16 13.91
CA VAL A 54 11.46 9.17 12.51
C VAL A 54 12.37 10.12 11.76
N ARG A 55 13.32 9.56 11.02
CA ARG A 55 14.27 10.28 10.19
C ARG A 55 14.02 9.93 8.73
N LEU A 56 13.36 10.83 8.02
CA LEU A 56 13.06 10.67 6.61
C LEU A 56 14.10 11.42 5.78
N ARG A 57 14.46 10.86 4.63
CA ARG A 57 15.30 11.55 3.64
C ARG A 57 14.63 12.83 3.13
N SER A 58 13.29 12.89 3.13
CA SER A 58 12.51 14.11 2.83
C SER A 58 12.79 15.29 3.77
N GLY A 59 13.51 15.07 4.88
CA GLY A 59 13.98 16.11 5.79
C GLY A 59 13.27 16.15 7.14
N SER A 60 12.31 15.26 7.40
CA SER A 60 11.71 15.10 8.73
C SER A 60 12.68 14.41 9.69
N ASP A 61 12.97 15.03 10.83
CA ASP A 61 13.70 14.43 11.96
C ASP A 61 12.92 14.72 13.25
N GLU A 62 12.06 13.79 13.62
CA GLU A 62 11.13 13.95 14.73
C GLU A 62 11.14 12.71 15.64
N ARG A 63 10.85 12.91 16.92
CA ARG A 63 10.60 11.82 17.87
C ARG A 63 9.11 11.73 18.15
N LEU A 64 8.47 10.68 17.64
CA LEU A 64 7.03 10.47 17.72
C LEU A 64 6.70 9.24 18.55
N VAL A 65 5.54 9.25 19.20
CA VAL A 65 5.06 8.11 20.01
C VAL A 65 4.00 7.35 19.21
N PRO A 66 4.24 6.08 18.84
CA PRO A 66 3.26 5.29 18.13
C PRO A 66 2.02 5.01 18.97
N VAL A 67 0.88 4.90 18.28
CA VAL A 67 -0.36 4.40 18.90
C VAL A 67 -0.64 2.97 18.47
N VAL A 68 -1.26 2.19 19.35
CA VAL A 68 -1.75 0.84 19.02
C VAL A 68 -3.26 0.89 18.79
N ARG A 69 -3.74 0.28 17.72
CA ARG A 69 -5.16 0.24 17.36
C ARG A 69 -5.60 -1.16 16.92
N LYS A 70 -6.65 -1.70 17.52
CA LYS A 70 -7.31 -2.90 17.01
C LYS A 70 -8.20 -2.53 15.82
N THR A 71 -8.17 -3.35 14.78
CA THR A 71 -8.86 -3.06 13.51
C THR A 71 -9.54 -4.31 12.98
N ASN A 72 -10.57 -4.13 12.15
CA ASN A 72 -11.30 -5.24 11.53
C ASN A 72 -10.59 -5.84 10.30
N ARG A 73 -9.38 -5.40 9.98
CA ARG A 73 -8.63 -5.93 8.83
C ARG A 73 -8.21 -7.38 9.05
N GLY A 74 -8.01 -8.13 7.97
CA GLY A 74 -7.35 -9.42 8.03
C GLY A 74 -5.87 -9.28 8.40
N GLY A 75 -5.23 -10.39 8.77
CA GLY A 75 -3.81 -10.40 9.11
C GLY A 75 -3.51 -10.18 10.60
N LEU A 76 -2.21 -10.14 10.89
CA LEU A 76 -1.61 -9.99 12.23
C LEU A 76 -1.11 -8.54 12.37
N THR A 77 -0.26 -8.19 13.34
CA THR A 77 0.26 -6.82 13.52
C THR A 77 0.94 -6.24 12.26
N THR A 78 0.71 -4.96 11.97
CA THR A 78 1.48 -4.19 10.97
C THR A 78 1.66 -2.75 11.44
N TYR A 79 2.62 -2.04 10.85
CA TYR A 79 2.90 -0.64 11.12
C TYR A 79 2.54 0.27 9.93
N HIS A 80 2.06 1.47 10.25
CA HIS A 80 1.90 2.59 9.34
C HIS A 80 2.53 3.84 9.97
N GLY A 81 3.17 4.68 9.19
CA GLY A 81 3.81 5.89 9.71
C GLY A 81 4.35 6.80 8.60
N PRO A 82 5.04 7.89 8.97
CA PRO A 82 5.66 8.79 8.02
C PRO A 82 6.66 8.06 7.12
N GLY A 83 6.74 8.45 5.85
CA GLY A 83 7.53 7.73 4.84
C GLY A 83 6.78 6.57 4.18
N GLN A 84 5.53 6.31 4.57
CA GLN A 84 4.68 5.30 3.94
C GLN A 84 3.46 5.94 3.29
N LEU A 85 3.39 5.82 1.97
CA LEU A 85 2.28 6.34 1.18
C LEU A 85 1.14 5.32 1.14
N VAL A 86 0.02 5.67 1.76
CA VAL A 86 -1.21 4.88 1.69
C VAL A 86 -2.02 5.32 0.47
N LEU A 87 -2.48 4.37 -0.32
CA LEU A 87 -3.21 4.58 -1.58
C LEU A 87 -4.47 3.72 -1.58
N TRP A 88 -5.63 4.36 -1.46
CA TRP A 88 -6.94 3.71 -1.40
C TRP A 88 -7.83 4.13 -2.59
N PRO A 89 -7.79 3.37 -3.70
CA PRO A 89 -8.69 3.62 -4.81
C PRO A 89 -10.11 3.19 -4.45
N VAL A 90 -11.03 4.13 -4.56
CA VAL A 90 -12.48 3.93 -4.44
C VAL A 90 -13.04 3.82 -5.85
N VAL A 91 -13.32 2.58 -6.25
CA VAL A 91 -13.69 2.17 -7.60
C VAL A 91 -14.99 1.39 -7.55
N ASP A 92 -15.88 1.64 -8.49
CA ASP A 92 -16.95 0.71 -8.81
C ASP A 92 -16.41 -0.37 -9.74
N MET A 93 -16.21 -1.57 -9.21
CA MET A 93 -15.67 -2.74 -9.92
C MET A 93 -16.55 -3.18 -11.10
N HIS A 94 -17.81 -2.75 -11.14
CA HIS A 94 -18.77 -3.04 -12.21
C HIS A 94 -19.14 -1.77 -13.00
N SER A 95 -18.35 -0.70 -12.90
CA SER A 95 -18.54 0.51 -13.68
C SER A 95 -18.57 0.18 -15.18
N PRO A 96 -19.49 0.77 -15.96
CA PRO A 96 -19.51 0.57 -17.42
C PRO A 96 -18.34 1.28 -18.14
N LEU A 97 -17.57 2.12 -17.43
CA LEU A 97 -16.44 2.85 -18.00
C LEU A 97 -15.20 1.97 -18.21
N TYR A 98 -15.12 0.80 -17.56
CA TYR A 98 -13.92 -0.05 -17.51
C TYR A 98 -14.29 -1.53 -17.54
N ALA A 99 -13.29 -2.40 -17.73
CA ALA A 99 -13.48 -3.84 -17.58
C ALA A 99 -13.98 -4.19 -16.17
N ARG A 100 -14.88 -5.18 -16.09
CA ARG A 100 -15.40 -5.66 -14.80
C ARG A 100 -14.29 -6.38 -14.03
N TYR A 101 -14.17 -6.07 -12.76
CA TYR A 101 -13.20 -6.74 -11.88
C TYR A 101 -13.85 -7.85 -11.06
N GLY A 102 -13.17 -8.99 -10.97
CA GLY A 102 -13.20 -9.83 -9.78
C GLY A 102 -12.22 -9.32 -8.71
N VAL A 103 -12.39 -9.76 -7.46
CA VAL A 103 -11.53 -9.32 -6.34
C VAL A 103 -10.05 -9.63 -6.60
N ALA A 104 -9.74 -10.84 -7.07
CA ALA A 104 -8.36 -11.25 -7.39
C ALA A 104 -7.76 -10.40 -8.53
N SER A 105 -8.52 -10.15 -9.61
CA SER A 105 -8.05 -9.29 -10.71
C SER A 105 -7.81 -7.84 -10.28
N TYR A 106 -8.63 -7.31 -9.36
CA TYR A 106 -8.43 -5.98 -8.80
C TYR A 106 -7.18 -5.92 -7.92
N ALA A 107 -6.97 -6.90 -7.05
CA ALA A 107 -5.76 -7.00 -6.24
C ALA A 107 -4.50 -7.09 -7.12
N GLY A 108 -4.52 -7.95 -8.14
CA GLY A 108 -3.43 -8.06 -9.11
C GLY A 108 -3.18 -6.74 -9.86
N HIS A 109 -4.21 -5.95 -10.15
CA HIS A 109 -4.03 -4.64 -10.78
C HIS A 109 -3.36 -3.61 -9.84
N LEU A 110 -3.69 -3.62 -8.53
CA LEU A 110 -2.99 -2.78 -7.55
C LEU A 110 -1.50 -3.14 -7.46
N GLU A 111 -1.19 -4.44 -7.44
CA GLU A 111 0.19 -4.95 -7.39
C GLU A 111 0.95 -4.57 -8.66
N ALA A 112 0.33 -4.79 -9.83
CA ALA A 112 0.93 -4.51 -11.12
C ALA A 112 1.20 -3.01 -11.33
N THR A 113 0.25 -2.14 -10.94
CA THR A 113 0.43 -0.68 -10.96
C THR A 113 1.61 -0.25 -10.09
N THR A 114 1.72 -0.84 -8.90
CA THR A 114 2.79 -0.50 -7.95
C THR A 114 4.15 -1.00 -8.42
N GLN A 115 4.23 -2.21 -8.97
CA GLN A 115 5.45 -2.71 -9.64
C GLN A 115 5.88 -1.79 -10.78
N ARG A 116 4.93 -1.31 -11.58
CA ARG A 116 5.20 -0.39 -12.70
C ARG A 116 5.76 0.92 -12.20
N LEU A 117 5.15 1.54 -11.19
CA LEU A 117 5.67 2.75 -10.56
C LEU A 117 7.09 2.55 -10.04
N LEU A 118 7.34 1.46 -9.31
CA LEU A 118 8.66 1.15 -8.74
C LEU A 118 9.74 1.03 -9.83
N ALA A 119 9.42 0.32 -10.91
CA ALA A 119 10.33 0.14 -12.04
C ALA A 119 10.61 1.45 -12.78
N THR A 120 9.58 2.21 -13.13
CA THR A 120 9.74 3.41 -13.97
C THR A 120 10.29 4.61 -13.21
N ARG A 121 9.87 4.79 -11.96
CA ARG A 121 10.21 5.98 -11.17
C ARG A 121 11.52 5.84 -10.39
N PHE A 122 11.83 4.63 -9.94
CA PHE A 122 12.96 4.37 -9.03
C PHE A 122 13.95 3.31 -9.52
N GLY A 123 13.65 2.64 -10.64
CA GLY A 123 14.46 1.53 -11.13
C GLY A 123 14.48 0.33 -10.18
N VAL A 124 13.44 0.17 -9.36
CA VAL A 124 13.32 -0.93 -8.39
C VAL A 124 12.51 -2.05 -9.02
N GLY A 125 13.15 -3.20 -9.24
CA GLY A 125 12.48 -4.42 -9.69
C GLY A 125 11.70 -5.05 -8.54
N ALA A 126 10.41 -5.30 -8.76
CA ALA A 126 9.54 -5.92 -7.78
C ALA A 126 8.57 -6.90 -8.44
N SER A 127 8.06 -7.85 -7.66
CA SER A 127 7.15 -8.91 -8.10
C SER A 127 6.21 -9.31 -6.97
N THR A 128 5.37 -10.33 -7.20
CA THR A 128 4.44 -10.86 -6.20
C THR A 128 4.95 -12.19 -5.64
N VAL A 129 4.55 -12.49 -4.40
CA VAL A 129 4.78 -13.79 -3.78
C VAL A 129 3.45 -14.52 -3.70
N ARG A 130 3.45 -15.80 -4.08
CA ARG A 130 2.25 -16.65 -4.02
C ARG A 130 1.68 -16.68 -2.60
N ASP A 131 0.37 -16.56 -2.49
CA ASP A 131 -0.40 -16.57 -1.24
C ASP A 131 -0.06 -15.46 -0.23
N GLU A 132 0.70 -14.45 -0.68
CA GLU A 132 1.25 -13.40 0.16
C GLU A 132 1.02 -12.01 -0.47
N PRO A 133 -0.21 -11.48 -0.35
CA PRO A 133 -0.60 -10.24 -1.02
C PRO A 133 0.33 -9.07 -0.74
N GLY A 134 0.59 -8.30 -1.80
CA GLY A 134 1.50 -7.16 -1.77
C GLY A 134 2.60 -7.26 -2.81
N VAL A 135 3.50 -6.28 -2.77
CA VAL A 135 4.61 -6.16 -3.70
C VAL A 135 5.92 -6.39 -2.95
N TRP A 136 6.81 -7.14 -3.58
CA TRP A 136 8.00 -7.70 -2.97
C TRP A 136 9.22 -7.46 -3.84
N VAL A 137 10.34 -7.11 -3.23
CA VAL A 137 11.67 -7.12 -3.84
C VAL A 137 12.32 -8.47 -3.54
N ASP A 138 13.03 -9.01 -4.53
CA ASP A 138 13.73 -10.30 -4.41
C ASP A 138 12.80 -11.46 -4.02
N ALA A 139 11.61 -11.51 -4.64
CA ALA A 139 10.54 -12.44 -4.27
C ALA A 139 10.91 -13.93 -4.42
N ALA A 140 11.87 -14.24 -5.31
CA ALA A 140 12.37 -15.59 -5.57
C ALA A 140 13.73 -15.88 -4.92
N GLY A 141 14.33 -14.90 -4.23
CA GLY A 141 15.59 -15.06 -3.51
C GLY A 141 15.41 -15.60 -2.10
N ASP A 142 16.52 -15.74 -1.39
CA ASP A 142 16.57 -16.35 -0.04
C ASP A 142 15.91 -15.47 1.03
N ARG A 143 15.74 -14.16 0.75
CA ARG A 143 15.18 -13.20 1.70
C ARG A 143 14.25 -12.21 1.01
N PRO A 144 13.02 -12.62 0.65
CA PRO A 144 12.04 -11.74 0.01
C PRO A 144 11.65 -10.59 0.96
N ARG A 145 11.58 -9.37 0.41
CA ARG A 145 11.32 -8.15 1.17
C ARG A 145 10.06 -7.45 0.70
N LYS A 146 9.05 -7.29 1.58
CA LYS A 146 7.81 -6.60 1.25
C LYS A 146 8.06 -5.09 1.17
N ILE A 147 7.79 -4.49 0.02
CA ILE A 147 7.88 -3.04 -0.19
C ILE A 147 6.51 -2.36 -0.16
N ALA A 148 5.43 -3.08 -0.49
CA ALA A 148 4.08 -2.58 -0.33
C ALA A 148 3.14 -3.65 0.23
N ALA A 149 2.39 -3.30 1.27
CA ALA A 149 1.33 -4.14 1.81
C ALA A 149 0.02 -3.89 1.06
N LEU A 150 -0.76 -4.95 0.79
CA LEU A 150 -2.04 -4.86 0.11
C LEU A 150 -3.16 -5.39 1.00
N GLY A 151 -4.27 -4.65 1.05
CA GLY A 151 -5.49 -5.05 1.74
C GLY A 151 -6.69 -4.39 1.08
N VAL A 152 -7.53 -5.20 0.45
CA VAL A 152 -8.73 -4.72 -0.25
C VAL A 152 -9.97 -5.10 0.55
N HIS A 153 -10.88 -4.14 0.68
CA HIS A 153 -12.25 -4.37 1.09
C HIS A 153 -13.19 -3.93 -0.02
N HIS A 154 -14.35 -4.55 -0.16
CA HIS A 154 -15.38 -4.06 -1.06
C HIS A 154 -16.76 -4.36 -0.51
N ARG A 155 -17.72 -3.51 -0.85
CA ARG A 155 -19.14 -3.71 -0.53
C ARG A 155 -19.98 -3.16 -1.67
N ARG A 156 -20.98 -3.92 -2.13
CA ARG A 156 -21.81 -3.55 -3.29
C ARG A 156 -20.94 -3.16 -4.51
N TYR A 157 -19.87 -3.91 -4.75
CA TYR A 157 -18.88 -3.69 -5.81
C TYR A 157 -18.11 -2.36 -5.73
N VAL A 158 -18.22 -1.60 -4.63
CA VAL A 158 -17.40 -0.40 -4.40
C VAL A 158 -16.23 -0.78 -3.49
N THR A 159 -15.01 -0.49 -3.93
CA THR A 159 -13.79 -0.78 -3.17
C THR A 159 -13.55 0.24 -2.06
N ALA A 160 -12.87 -0.23 -1.02
CA ALA A 160 -12.31 0.56 0.06
C ALA A 160 -10.96 -0.06 0.45
N LEU A 161 -10.13 0.70 1.17
CA LEU A 161 -8.73 0.36 1.41
C LEU A 161 -7.96 0.27 0.08
N GLY A 162 -6.82 -0.43 0.04
CA GLY A 162 -5.97 -0.50 -1.14
C GLY A 162 -4.60 -1.04 -0.77
N LEU A 163 -3.59 -0.18 -0.81
CA LEU A 163 -2.21 -0.57 -0.48
C LEU A 163 -1.49 0.51 0.35
N ALA A 164 -0.40 0.12 0.98
CA ALA A 164 0.53 1.00 1.67
C ALA A 164 1.95 0.74 1.16
N LEU A 165 2.52 1.72 0.46
CA LEU A 165 3.85 1.66 -0.15
C LEU A 165 4.88 2.27 0.80
N ASN A 166 5.92 1.51 1.14
CA ASN A 166 7.04 2.01 1.92
C ASN A 166 7.96 2.81 1.00
N VAL A 167 7.90 4.14 1.07
CA VAL A 167 8.73 5.02 0.24
C VAL A 167 10.04 5.30 0.97
N ASP A 168 9.95 5.92 2.14
CA ASP A 168 11.08 6.40 2.94
C ASP A 168 10.97 5.96 4.40
N LEU A 169 10.04 5.04 4.66
CA LEU A 169 9.82 4.46 5.98
C LEU A 169 11.09 3.72 6.44
N PRO A 170 11.55 3.94 7.70
CA PRO A 170 12.69 3.21 8.25
C PRO A 170 12.42 1.70 8.34
N VAL A 171 13.31 0.92 7.74
CA VAL A 171 13.22 -0.55 7.68
C VAL A 171 14.48 -1.25 8.17
N GLU A 172 15.51 -0.49 8.51
CA GLU A 172 16.82 -0.93 9.01
C GLU A 172 17.16 -0.20 10.32
N GLY A 173 18.10 -0.77 11.09
CA GLY A 173 18.53 -0.23 12.38
C GLY A 173 17.79 -0.85 13.58
N GLY A 174 18.05 -0.29 14.77
CA GLY A 174 17.50 -0.73 16.05
C GLY A 174 16.05 -0.30 16.27
N GLU A 175 15.43 -0.80 17.33
CA GLU A 175 14.03 -0.51 17.69
C GLU A 175 13.74 0.98 17.91
N GLU A 176 14.75 1.80 18.22
CA GLU A 176 14.56 3.25 18.36
C GLU A 176 14.20 3.95 17.04
N ALA A 177 14.56 3.36 15.89
CA ALA A 177 14.33 3.95 14.56
C ALA A 177 13.49 3.04 13.65
N ASN A 178 13.64 1.71 13.78
CA ASN A 178 12.96 0.71 12.96
C ASN A 178 11.70 0.16 13.67
N PRO A 179 10.48 0.53 13.26
CA PRO A 179 9.26 0.04 13.88
C PRO A 179 9.06 -1.47 13.68
N TRP A 180 9.64 -2.06 12.62
CA TRP A 180 9.53 -3.49 12.34
C TRP A 180 10.42 -4.35 13.25
N ALA A 181 11.41 -3.75 13.93
CA ALA A 181 12.24 -4.46 14.90
C ALA A 181 11.50 -4.70 16.24
N ARG A 182 10.40 -3.98 16.51
CA ARG A 182 9.68 -4.02 17.80
C ARG A 182 8.66 -5.16 17.93
N PHE A 183 8.47 -5.93 16.88
CA PHE A 183 7.56 -7.07 16.90
C PHE A 183 8.03 -8.10 15.90
N VAL A 184 7.76 -9.37 16.19
CA VAL A 184 7.92 -10.44 15.22
C VAL A 184 6.67 -10.42 14.34
N PRO A 185 6.76 -10.06 13.05
CA PRO A 185 5.61 -10.10 12.17
C PRO A 185 5.32 -11.58 11.89
N CYS A 186 4.27 -12.12 12.51
CA CYS A 186 3.85 -13.49 12.22
C CYS A 186 3.55 -13.64 10.71
N GLY A 187 4.19 -14.63 10.07
CA GLY A 187 4.13 -14.84 8.61
C GLY A 187 5.33 -14.27 7.83
N LEU A 188 6.28 -13.61 8.50
CA LEU A 188 7.56 -13.17 7.91
C LEU A 188 8.77 -13.98 8.39
N GLU A 189 8.60 -15.22 8.89
CA GLU A 189 9.77 -16.09 9.08
C GLU A 189 10.49 -16.28 7.74
N GLY A 190 11.76 -15.85 7.68
CA GLY A 190 12.55 -15.81 6.43
C GLY A 190 12.25 -14.63 5.49
N LYS A 191 11.33 -13.73 5.84
CA LYS A 191 10.92 -12.58 5.02
C LYS A 191 11.19 -11.27 5.76
N ALA A 192 11.41 -10.19 5.01
CA ALA A 192 11.67 -8.88 5.60
C ALA A 192 10.73 -7.81 5.03
N VAL A 193 10.81 -6.60 5.57
CA VAL A 193 10.18 -5.40 5.02
C VAL A 193 11.28 -4.52 4.43
N THR A 194 10.98 -3.83 3.34
CA THR A 194 11.89 -2.86 2.72
C THR A 194 11.15 -1.57 2.33
N SER A 195 11.88 -0.58 1.85
CA SER A 195 11.36 0.69 1.35
C SER A 195 12.06 1.12 0.06
N VAL A 196 11.47 2.05 -0.69
CA VAL A 196 12.11 2.62 -1.88
C VAL A 196 13.46 3.25 -1.52
N ALA A 197 13.56 3.94 -0.38
CA ALA A 197 14.77 4.55 0.12
C ALA A 197 15.92 3.53 0.33
N ALA A 198 15.59 2.31 0.78
CA ALA A 198 16.57 1.24 0.97
C ALA A 198 16.98 0.60 -0.38
N GLU A 199 16.04 0.39 -1.29
CA GLU A 199 16.28 -0.38 -2.54
C GLU A 199 16.76 0.48 -3.71
N ALA A 200 16.46 1.79 -3.73
CA ALA A 200 16.74 2.65 -4.87
C ALA A 200 18.19 3.11 -4.97
N GLY A 201 19.08 2.72 -4.04
CA GLY A 201 20.52 3.03 -4.09
C GLY A 201 20.83 4.53 -4.19
N GLY A 202 20.03 5.38 -3.55
CA GLY A 202 20.17 6.84 -3.62
C GLY A 202 19.43 7.53 -4.77
N ARG A 203 18.68 6.79 -5.60
CA ARG A 203 17.80 7.37 -6.65
C ARG A 203 16.48 7.94 -6.13
N LEU A 204 16.17 7.75 -4.85
CA LEU A 204 15.10 8.50 -4.22
C LEU A 204 15.56 9.94 -4.09
N ASP A 205 14.83 10.87 -4.73
CA ASP A 205 15.08 12.29 -4.57
C ASP A 205 15.02 12.64 -3.07
N ALA A 206 15.97 13.46 -2.61
CA ALA A 206 16.03 13.91 -1.23
C ALA A 206 14.76 14.65 -0.79
N ARG A 207 13.86 15.01 -1.71
CA ARG A 207 12.57 15.66 -1.42
C ARG A 207 11.40 15.02 -2.17
N TRP A 208 11.31 13.69 -2.18
CA TRP A 208 10.14 13.04 -2.76
C TRP A 208 8.82 13.63 -2.21
N ASP A 209 7.84 13.85 -3.09
CA ASP A 209 6.55 14.44 -2.73
C ASP A 209 5.44 13.37 -2.80
N ALA A 210 4.71 13.23 -1.69
CA ALA A 210 3.65 12.23 -1.56
C ALA A 210 2.49 12.45 -2.54
N ARG A 211 2.15 13.71 -2.84
CA ARG A 211 1.06 14.07 -3.76
C ARG A 211 1.46 13.79 -5.20
N GLU A 212 2.68 14.12 -5.60
CA GLU A 212 3.20 13.81 -6.93
C GLU A 212 3.25 12.29 -7.17
N LEU A 213 3.77 11.54 -6.19
CA LEU A 213 3.85 10.09 -6.29
C LEU A 213 2.46 9.43 -6.33
N ALA A 214 1.52 9.92 -5.52
CA ALA A 214 0.13 9.47 -5.55
C ALA A 214 -0.56 9.79 -6.90
N ALA A 215 -0.31 10.97 -7.46
CA ALA A 215 -0.85 11.37 -8.76
C ALA A 215 -0.27 10.51 -9.91
N GLU A 216 1.03 10.23 -9.87
CA GLU A 216 1.66 9.33 -10.83
C GLU A 216 1.07 7.92 -10.73
N TRP A 217 0.98 7.37 -9.51
CA TRP A 217 0.34 6.07 -9.28
C TRP A 217 -1.10 6.05 -9.79
N ALA A 218 -1.90 7.09 -9.52
CA ALA A 218 -3.28 7.20 -9.97
C ALA A 218 -3.39 7.16 -11.51
N ARG A 219 -2.51 7.90 -12.20
CA ARG A 219 -2.43 7.88 -13.67
C ARG A 219 -2.10 6.49 -14.18
N LEU A 220 -1.13 5.81 -13.55
CA LEU A 220 -0.75 4.45 -13.95
C LEU A 220 -1.90 3.45 -13.73
N PHE A 221 -2.63 3.61 -12.63
CA PHE A 221 -3.79 2.79 -12.30
C PHE A 221 -4.92 2.98 -13.31
N GLU A 222 -5.30 4.22 -13.61
CA GLU A 222 -6.37 4.53 -14.59
C GLU A 222 -6.01 3.98 -15.99
N GLN A 223 -4.75 4.09 -16.41
CA GLN A 223 -4.29 3.49 -17.66
C GLN A 223 -4.51 1.97 -17.70
N GLY A 224 -4.24 1.25 -16.62
CA GLY A 224 -4.48 -0.19 -16.53
C GLY A 224 -5.96 -0.56 -16.35
N MET A 225 -6.81 0.40 -15.97
CA MET A 225 -8.27 0.21 -15.97
C MET A 225 -8.84 0.29 -17.39
N LEU A 226 -8.30 1.19 -18.21
CA LEU A 226 -8.71 1.40 -19.60
C LEU A 226 -8.12 0.36 -20.55
N ASP A 227 -6.93 -0.15 -20.25
CA ASP A 227 -6.22 -1.09 -21.11
C ASP A 227 -5.44 -2.11 -20.25
N GLU A 228 -5.89 -3.36 -20.26
CA GLU A 228 -5.30 -4.42 -19.44
C GLU A 228 -3.84 -4.73 -19.82
N THR A 229 -3.45 -4.47 -21.06
CA THR A 229 -2.08 -4.72 -21.54
C THR A 229 -1.08 -3.81 -20.82
N LYS A 230 -1.51 -2.59 -20.45
CA LYS A 230 -0.74 -1.61 -19.68
C LYS A 230 -0.57 -1.97 -18.21
N ARG A 231 -1.19 -3.05 -17.73
CA ARG A 231 -0.91 -3.56 -16.37
C ARG A 231 0.49 -4.16 -16.28
N THR A 232 1.07 -4.64 -17.38
CA THR A 232 2.42 -5.24 -17.38
C THR A 232 3.52 -4.17 -17.53
N ILE A 233 4.73 -4.48 -17.08
CA ILE A 233 5.90 -3.62 -17.28
C ILE A 233 6.24 -3.49 -18.78
N ASP A 234 6.05 -4.56 -19.56
CA ASP A 234 6.31 -4.60 -21.01
C ASP A 234 5.28 -3.81 -21.84
N GLY A 235 4.08 -3.58 -21.31
CA GLY A 235 3.01 -2.83 -21.97
C GLY A 235 3.29 -1.33 -22.15
N LEU A 236 4.39 -0.81 -21.61
CA LEU A 236 4.84 0.59 -21.80
C LEU A 236 5.77 0.79 -23.00
N ARG A 237 6.32 -0.29 -23.58
CA ARG A 237 7.25 -0.24 -24.72
C ARG A 237 6.55 -0.34 -26.07
N ARG A 238 5.22 -0.41 -26.11
CA ARG A 238 4.40 -0.46 -27.32
C ARG A 238 3.54 0.78 -27.45
#